data_AF-G5BDE9-F1
#
_entry.id   AF-G5BDE9-F1
#
_cell.length_a   1.000
_cell.length_b   1.000
_cell.length_c   1.000
_cell.angle_alpha   90.00
_cell.angle_beta   90.00
_cell.angle_gamma   90.00
#
_symmetry.space_group_name_H-M   'P 1'
#
loop_
_entity.id
_entity.type
_entity.pdbx_description
1 polymer ?
#
loop_
_entity_poly.entity_id
_entity_poly.type
_entity_poly.pdbx_seq_one_letter_code
_entity_poly.pdbx_strand_id
1 'polypeptide(L)'
;MGRVIRGQRKGAGSVFHLHVKPRKGAARLRTVDFAEHHGYIKGIVKDIIHDPGLGAPLARAVFWDPYRFKKCMELFIAAEGIHTGQFVDCGKKAQLNIGSVLPVGTMPEGTIVCCLEKPGDQGKLA
;
A
#
# COMPACT_ATOMS: atom_id res chain seq x y z
N MET A 1 -10.42 14.01 -45.63
CA MET A 1 -9.93 12.95 -44.71
C MET A 1 -9.67 13.56 -43.34
N GLY A 2 -10.25 12.98 -42.28
CA GLY A 2 -10.03 13.46 -40.90
C GLY A 2 -8.66 13.04 -40.34
N ARG A 3 -8.12 13.81 -39.40
CA ARG A 3 -6.90 13.46 -38.64
C ARG A 3 -7.27 12.79 -37.32
N VAL A 4 -6.41 11.89 -36.84
CA VAL A 4 -6.55 11.22 -35.54
C VAL A 4 -6.49 12.26 -34.41
N ILE A 5 -7.51 12.27 -33.54
CA ILE A 5 -7.60 13.23 -32.43
C ILE A 5 -6.58 12.93 -31.34
N ARG A 6 -6.23 13.95 -30.55
CA ARG A 6 -5.22 13.83 -29.47
C ARG A 6 -5.50 12.68 -28.50
N GLY A 7 -6.77 12.44 -28.15
CA GLY A 7 -7.16 11.36 -27.24
C GLY A 7 -6.76 9.97 -27.76
N GLN A 8 -7.02 9.68 -29.03
CA GLN A 8 -6.64 8.42 -29.67
C GLN A 8 -5.11 8.27 -29.76
N ARG A 9 -4.39 9.37 -30.02
CA ARG A 9 -2.91 9.37 -30.04
C ARG A 9 -2.28 9.05 -28.69
N LYS A 10 -2.98 9.28 -27.57
CA LYS A 10 -2.50 8.91 -26.22
C LYS A 10 -2.43 7.40 -26.02
N GLY A 11 -3.37 6.64 -26.59
CA GLY A 11 -3.42 5.19 -26.45
C GLY A 11 -2.24 4.46 -27.11
N ALA A 12 -1.60 5.08 -28.10
CA ALA A 12 -0.42 4.51 -28.77
C ALA A 12 0.84 4.46 -27.90
N GLY A 13 0.86 5.11 -26.71
CA GLY A 13 2.01 5.06 -25.81
C GLY A 13 3.27 5.60 -26.48
N SER A 14 3.25 6.81 -27.05
CA SER A 14 4.48 7.46 -27.52
C SER A 14 4.98 8.40 -26.42
N VAL A 15 4.83 9.70 -26.62
CA VAL A 15 5.17 10.76 -25.66
C VAL A 15 4.26 10.82 -24.44
N PHE A 16 3.18 10.03 -24.42
CA PHE A 16 2.16 10.03 -23.37
C PHE A 16 2.37 8.96 -22.28
N HIS A 17 3.55 8.32 -22.28
CA HIS A 17 3.93 7.41 -21.21
C HIS A 17 4.11 8.13 -19.88
N LEU A 18 3.90 7.38 -18.81
CA LEU A 18 4.11 7.86 -17.45
C LEU A 18 5.61 8.12 -17.19
N HIS A 19 5.96 9.28 -16.65
CA HIS A 19 7.33 9.58 -16.23
C HIS A 19 7.65 8.87 -14.91
N VAL A 20 8.15 7.65 -14.99
CA VAL A 20 8.40 6.77 -13.82
C VAL A 20 9.81 6.86 -13.24
N LYS A 21 10.78 7.49 -13.92
CA LYS A 21 12.19 7.50 -13.51
C LYS A 21 12.43 7.95 -12.05
N PRO A 22 11.77 8.98 -11.50
CA PRO A 22 11.99 9.39 -10.12
C PRO A 22 11.14 8.62 -9.10
N ARG A 23 10.24 7.74 -9.54
CA ARG A 23 9.35 6.99 -8.64
C ARG A 23 10.11 5.98 -7.79
N LYS A 24 9.68 5.83 -6.54
CA LYS A 24 10.30 5.01 -5.50
C LYS A 24 9.82 3.57 -5.53
N GLY A 25 8.60 3.33 -6.01
CA GLY A 25 8.03 1.99 -6.14
C GLY A 25 6.51 2.03 -6.21
N ALA A 26 5.90 0.86 -6.33
CA ALA A 26 4.46 0.74 -6.26
C ALA A 26 4.02 0.78 -4.79
N ALA A 27 3.12 1.69 -4.46
CA ALA A 27 2.47 1.74 -3.15
C ALA A 27 1.37 0.68 -3.10
N ARG A 28 1.56 -0.36 -2.29
CA ARG A 28 0.68 -1.53 -2.24
C ARG A 28 0.72 -2.15 -0.86
N LEU A 29 -0.41 -2.72 -0.43
CA LEU A 29 -0.43 -3.57 0.76
C LEU A 29 0.39 -4.85 0.53
N ARG A 30 0.72 -5.51 1.64
CA ARG A 30 1.36 -6.83 1.60
C ARG A 30 0.49 -7.83 0.84
N THR A 31 1.17 -8.83 0.30
CA THR A 31 0.47 -9.99 -0.24
C THR A 31 -0.15 -10.75 0.91
N VAL A 32 -1.46 -10.98 0.86
CA VAL A 32 -2.17 -11.72 1.90
C VAL A 32 -1.59 -13.14 1.98
N ASP A 33 -1.07 -13.48 3.15
CA ASP A 33 -0.46 -14.78 3.42
C ASP A 33 -1.20 -15.53 4.54
N PHE A 34 -0.74 -16.74 4.86
CA PHE A 34 -1.36 -17.55 5.92
C PHE A 34 -1.31 -16.86 7.29
N ALA A 35 -0.27 -16.06 7.56
CA ALA A 35 -0.08 -15.37 8.82
C ALA A 35 -1.12 -14.24 8.99
N GLU A 36 -1.40 -13.49 7.93
CA GLU A 36 -2.43 -12.44 7.95
C GLU A 36 -3.86 -13.00 8.03
N HIS A 37 -4.11 -14.16 7.41
CA HIS A 37 -5.43 -14.82 7.46
C HIS A 37 -5.82 -15.35 8.85
N HIS A 38 -4.88 -15.95 9.58
CA HIS A 38 -5.17 -16.63 10.85
C HIS A 38 -4.66 -15.89 12.09
N GLY A 39 -3.70 -14.99 11.91
CA GLY A 39 -3.00 -14.28 12.97
C GLY A 39 -2.79 -12.82 12.64
N TYR A 40 -1.61 -12.33 12.97
CA TYR A 40 -1.13 -11.01 12.62
C TYR A 40 0.38 -11.08 12.39
N ILE A 41 0.90 -10.16 11.59
CA ILE A 41 2.33 -9.93 11.42
C ILE A 41 2.65 -8.49 11.80
N LYS A 42 3.71 -8.33 12.58
CA LYS A 42 4.14 -7.03 13.10
C LYS A 42 5.30 -6.50 12.27
N GLY A 43 5.11 -5.32 11.70
CA GLY A 43 6.13 -4.55 10.99
C GLY A 43 6.51 -3.30 11.75
N ILE A 44 7.65 -2.72 11.39
CA ILE A 44 8.08 -1.41 11.87
C ILE A 44 8.16 -0.42 10.71
N VAL A 45 7.59 0.76 10.88
CA VAL A 45 7.75 1.87 9.93
C VAL A 45 9.17 2.41 10.07
N LYS A 46 10.00 2.17 9.08
CA LYS A 46 11.39 2.61 9.10
C LYS A 46 11.52 4.07 8.71
N ASP A 47 10.92 4.45 7.59
CA ASP A 47 10.99 5.80 7.03
C ASP A 47 9.64 6.19 6.41
N ILE A 48 9.33 7.50 6.39
CA ILE A 48 8.24 8.08 5.62
C ILE A 48 8.87 8.92 4.50
N ILE A 49 8.53 8.60 3.25
CA ILE A 49 9.19 9.15 2.05
C ILE A 49 8.17 9.76 1.08
N HIS A 50 8.61 10.73 0.29
CA HIS A 50 7.82 11.28 -0.81
C HIS A 50 8.09 10.52 -2.13
N ASP A 51 7.02 10.16 -2.84
CA ASP A 51 7.09 9.57 -4.18
C ASP A 51 6.59 10.56 -5.26
N PRO A 52 7.46 10.98 -6.20
CA PRO A 52 7.06 11.90 -7.25
C PRO A 52 5.96 11.34 -8.15
N GLY A 53 4.79 11.97 -8.11
CA GLY A 53 3.60 11.55 -8.87
C GLY A 53 2.53 10.87 -8.02
N LEU A 54 2.75 10.74 -6.70
CA LEU A 54 1.72 10.49 -5.70
C LEU A 54 1.49 11.76 -4.88
N GLY A 55 0.23 12.04 -4.55
CA GLY A 55 -0.12 13.12 -3.62
C GLY A 55 0.04 12.73 -2.15
N ALA A 56 0.06 11.44 -1.85
CA ALA A 56 0.21 10.89 -0.49
C ALA A 56 1.67 10.47 -0.21
N PRO A 57 2.15 10.60 1.05
CA PRO A 57 3.43 10.07 1.46
C PRO A 57 3.41 8.52 1.51
N LEU A 58 4.59 7.91 1.34
CA LEU A 58 4.78 6.47 1.48
C LEU A 58 5.45 6.13 2.79
N ALA A 59 4.97 5.08 3.46
CA ALA A 59 5.61 4.47 4.61
C ALA A 59 6.42 3.24 4.17
N ARG A 60 7.73 3.24 4.43
CA ARG A 60 8.57 2.05 4.30
C ARG A 60 8.41 1.19 5.55
N ALA A 61 7.57 0.17 5.47
CA ALA A 61 7.38 -0.79 6.53
C ALA A 61 8.32 -1.99 6.34
N VAL A 62 8.96 -2.44 7.43
CA VAL A 62 9.84 -3.61 7.42
C VAL A 62 9.21 -4.70 8.25
N PHE A 63 9.01 -5.86 7.61
CA PHE A 63 8.47 -7.06 8.22
C PHE A 63 9.51 -8.16 8.25
N TRP A 64 9.36 -9.08 9.19
CA TRP A 64 10.06 -10.35 9.14
C TRP A 64 9.31 -11.30 8.21
N ASP A 65 10.04 -12.06 7.41
CA ASP A 65 9.45 -13.12 6.60
C ASP A 65 9.06 -14.29 7.51
N PRO A 66 7.79 -14.78 7.48
CA PRO A 66 7.35 -15.86 8.34
C PRO A 66 7.97 -17.22 8.01
N TYR A 67 8.51 -17.39 6.80
CA TYR A 67 9.07 -18.66 6.32
C TYR A 67 10.59 -18.67 6.25
N ARG A 68 11.23 -17.50 6.12
CA ARG A 68 12.67 -17.38 5.91
C ARG A 68 13.29 -16.37 6.87
N PHE A 69 14.57 -16.53 7.21
CA PHE A 69 15.31 -15.53 7.97
C PHE A 69 15.68 -14.33 7.09
N LYS A 70 14.68 -13.52 6.74
CA LYS A 70 14.80 -12.35 5.87
C LYS A 70 13.90 -11.23 6.37
N LYS A 71 14.34 -9.99 6.14
CA LYS A 71 13.50 -8.79 6.29
C LYS A 71 12.91 -8.42 4.93
N CYS A 72 11.59 -8.30 4.86
CA CYS A 72 10.86 -7.84 3.69
C CYS A 72 10.50 -6.36 3.88
N MET A 73 10.93 -5.51 2.95
CA MET A 73 10.55 -4.10 2.94
C MET A 73 9.37 -3.91 2.00
N GLU A 74 8.32 -3.29 2.52
CA GLU A 74 7.08 -3.01 1.83
C GLU A 74 6.83 -1.50 1.80
N LEU A 75 6.21 -1.03 0.72
CA LEU A 75 5.89 0.38 0.50
C LEU A 75 4.39 0.58 0.64
N PHE A 76 3.96 1.07 1.80
CA PHE A 76 2.57 1.39 2.06
C PHE A 76 2.27 2.85 1.77
N ILE A 77 1.01 3.14 1.47
CA ILE A 77 0.49 4.50 1.57
C ILE A 77 0.41 4.83 3.06
N ALA A 78 0.99 5.95 3.47
CA ALA A 78 0.97 6.37 4.86
C ALA A 78 -0.39 6.97 5.21
N ALA A 79 -1.05 6.41 6.22
CA ALA A 79 -2.18 7.05 6.86
C ALA A 79 -1.72 8.25 7.70
N GLU A 80 -2.60 9.24 7.87
CA GLU A 80 -2.34 10.37 8.74
C GLU A 80 -2.11 9.90 10.18
N GLY A 81 -1.11 10.46 10.85
CA GLY A 81 -0.72 10.06 12.21
C GLY A 81 0.33 8.94 12.29
N ILE A 82 0.72 8.34 11.17
CA ILE A 82 1.85 7.39 11.16
C ILE A 82 3.17 8.13 11.39
N HIS A 83 4.05 7.55 12.22
CA HIS A 83 5.40 8.06 12.48
C HIS A 83 6.47 6.98 12.35
N THR A 84 7.73 7.40 12.19
CA THR A 84 8.88 6.50 12.12
C THR A 84 9.11 5.80 13.46
N GLY A 85 9.43 4.51 13.42
CA GLY A 85 9.53 3.64 14.60
C GLY A 85 8.20 3.05 15.07
N GLN A 86 7.06 3.49 14.52
CA GLN A 86 5.76 2.94 14.86
C GLN A 86 5.65 1.49 14.40
N PHE A 87 5.01 0.67 15.23
CA PHE A 87 4.63 -0.69 14.83
C PHE A 87 3.32 -0.70 14.07
N VAL A 88 3.30 -1.45 12.97
CA VAL A 88 2.13 -1.68 12.12
C VAL A 88 1.81 -3.16 12.16
N ASP A 89 0.60 -3.49 12.61
CA ASP A 89 0.11 -4.85 12.67
C ASP A 89 -0.81 -5.13 11.47
N CYS A 90 -0.51 -6.18 10.71
CA CYS A 90 -1.32 -6.63 9.57
C CYS A 90 -1.92 -8.00 9.87
N GLY A 91 -3.24 -8.15 9.74
CA GLY A 91 -3.92 -9.45 9.80
C GLY A 91 -5.23 -9.46 10.57
N LYS A 92 -5.90 -10.63 10.60
CA LYS A 92 -7.22 -10.81 11.21
C LYS A 92 -7.24 -10.59 12.73
N LYS A 93 -6.14 -10.88 13.42
CA LYS A 93 -6.00 -10.70 14.89
C LYS A 93 -5.19 -9.45 15.26
N ALA A 94 -4.94 -8.56 14.31
CA ALA A 94 -4.23 -7.31 14.59
C ALA A 94 -5.05 -6.41 15.52
N GLN A 95 -4.37 -5.54 16.26
CA GLN A 95 -5.05 -4.52 17.06
C GLN A 95 -5.50 -3.36 16.17
N LEU A 96 -6.69 -2.84 16.43
CA LEU A 96 -7.24 -1.68 15.74
C LEU A 96 -6.51 -0.42 16.23
N ASN A 97 -5.46 -0.06 15.52
CA ASN A 97 -4.66 1.14 15.72
C ASN A 97 -4.47 1.87 14.38
N ILE A 98 -4.15 3.15 14.44
CA ILE A 98 -3.87 3.95 13.24
C ILE A 98 -2.66 3.35 12.51
N GLY A 99 -2.85 3.01 11.23
CA GLY A 99 -1.84 2.38 10.37
C GLY A 99 -1.86 0.86 10.36
N SER A 100 -2.60 0.20 11.25
CA SER A 100 -2.80 -1.26 11.19
C SER A 100 -3.69 -1.66 10.01
N VAL A 101 -3.48 -2.86 9.48
CA VAL A 101 -4.26 -3.42 8.36
C VAL A 101 -5.08 -4.59 8.88
N LEU A 102 -6.40 -4.45 8.86
CA LEU A 102 -7.33 -5.49 9.31
C LEU A 102 -8.41 -5.77 8.25
N PRO A 103 -9.03 -6.96 8.26
CA PRO A 103 -10.22 -7.21 7.46
C PRO A 103 -11.36 -6.27 7.88
N VAL A 104 -12.03 -5.65 6.90
CA VAL A 104 -13.14 -4.71 7.13
C VAL A 104 -14.25 -5.32 7.99
N GLY A 105 -14.55 -6.61 7.82
CA GLY A 105 -15.57 -7.30 8.60
C GLY A 105 -15.26 -7.46 10.10
N THR A 106 -14.03 -7.18 10.54
CA THR A 106 -13.66 -7.19 11.97
C THR A 106 -13.65 -5.80 12.61
N MET A 107 -13.81 -4.73 11.82
CA MET A 107 -13.81 -3.37 12.32
C MET A 107 -15.23 -2.95 12.77
N PRO A 108 -15.37 -2.16 13.84
CA PRO A 108 -16.67 -1.61 14.25
C PRO A 108 -17.19 -0.60 13.22
N GLU A 109 -18.51 -0.44 13.18
CA GLU A 109 -19.16 0.52 12.28
C GLU A 109 -18.71 1.96 12.60
N GLY A 110 -18.54 2.77 11.55
CA GLY A 110 -18.07 4.15 11.67
C GLY A 110 -16.55 4.33 11.69
N THR A 111 -15.76 3.26 11.56
CA THR A 111 -14.30 3.38 11.40
C THR A 111 -13.94 3.96 10.04
N ILE A 112 -13.06 4.96 10.05
CA ILE A 112 -12.46 5.53 8.83
C ILE A 112 -11.31 4.61 8.40
N VAL A 113 -11.34 4.17 7.15
CA VAL A 113 -10.36 3.25 6.57
C VAL A 113 -9.78 3.82 5.27
N CYS A 114 -8.56 3.42 4.93
CA CYS A 114 -7.89 3.74 3.67
C CYS A 114 -7.30 2.45 3.07
N CYS A 115 -6.94 2.47 1.78
CA CYS A 115 -6.34 1.35 1.05
C CYS A 115 -7.23 0.08 1.03
N LEU A 116 -8.52 0.25 0.75
CA LEU A 116 -9.49 -0.83 0.58
C LEU A 116 -9.10 -1.76 -0.57
N GLU A 117 -9.33 -3.06 -0.38
CA GLU A 117 -9.04 -4.07 -1.37
C GLU A 117 -10.17 -5.08 -1.54
N LYS A 118 -10.27 -5.66 -2.74
CA LYS A 118 -10.81 -7.01 -2.86
C LYS A 118 -9.73 -7.97 -2.34
N PRO A 119 -10.10 -9.12 -1.77
CA PRO A 119 -9.12 -10.03 -1.19
C PRO A 119 -7.95 -10.31 -2.16
N GLY A 120 -6.75 -9.83 -1.82
CA GLY A 120 -5.53 -10.02 -2.61
C GLY A 120 -5.19 -8.96 -3.68
N ASP A 121 -6.01 -7.91 -3.84
CA ASP A 121 -5.75 -6.83 -4.83
C ASP A 121 -4.75 -5.75 -4.33
N GLN A 122 -4.24 -5.88 -3.09
CA GLN A 122 -3.16 -5.08 -2.50
C GLN A 122 -3.48 -3.58 -2.31
N GLY A 123 -4.74 -3.24 -2.00
CA GLY A 123 -5.17 -1.86 -1.69
C GLY A 123 -5.36 -0.99 -2.93
N LYS A 124 -6.46 -1.21 -3.66
CA LYS A 124 -6.75 -0.54 -4.94
C LYS A 124 -7.75 0.61 -4.83
N LEU A 125 -8.52 0.66 -3.74
CA LEU A 125 -9.59 1.61 -3.52
C LEU A 125 -9.26 2.50 -2.32
N ALA A 126 -9.66 3.77 -2.40
CA ALA A 126 -9.51 4.81 -1.37
C ALA A 126 -8.04 5.10 -0.99
#